data_AF-E3RKX3-F1
#
_entry.id   AF-E3RKX3-F1
#
_cell.length_a   1.000
_cell.length_b   1.000
_cell.length_c   1.000
_cell.angle_alpha   90.00
_cell.angle_beta   90.00
_cell.angle_gamma   90.00
#
_symmetry.space_group_name_H-M   'P 1'
#
loop_
_entity.id
_entity.type
_entity.pdbx_description
1 polymer ?
#
loop_
_entity_poly.entity_id
_entity_poly.type
_entity_poly.pdbx_seq_one_letter_code
_entity_poly.pdbx_strand_id
1 'polypeptide(L)'
;MVKKTAKTSNVVHFAAWINYYDKAESLTFYNDEYDDVEPTRPNPKPRRRPARETSEEFADRVRVWEAEKAREPIITKPGNTMRGVYYTNKILLIYRDALYDHERRSDELRAHIHPDERYNWYLVEDNDPSYGTRNRDSMPALYKQRNSIETVNQPANSPDLNLIEAIWNIIKERTRR
;
A
#
# COMPACT_ATOMS: atom_id res chain seq x y z
N MET A 1 8.04 -40.35 -8.58
CA MET A 1 7.46 -38.98 -8.70
C MET A 1 8.15 -38.09 -7.67
N VAL A 2 9.02 -37.17 -8.11
CA VAL A 2 9.62 -36.16 -7.22
C VAL A 2 8.56 -35.10 -6.96
N LYS A 3 8.12 -34.94 -5.71
CA LYS A 3 7.26 -33.82 -5.30
C LYS A 3 8.08 -32.55 -5.55
N LYS A 4 7.71 -31.76 -6.56
CA LYS A 4 8.18 -30.38 -6.70
C LYS A 4 7.78 -29.66 -5.41
N THR A 5 8.75 -29.37 -4.55
CA THR A 5 8.58 -28.41 -3.46
C THR A 5 8.12 -27.10 -4.09
N ALA A 6 6.93 -26.63 -3.70
CA ALA A 6 6.45 -25.33 -4.12
C ALA A 6 7.52 -24.30 -3.73
N LYS A 7 8.10 -23.61 -4.73
CA LYS A 7 8.93 -22.45 -4.45
C LYS A 7 7.99 -21.43 -3.81
N THR A 8 8.09 -21.26 -2.50
CA THR A 8 7.54 -20.11 -1.80
C THR A 8 8.35 -18.90 -2.26
N SER A 9 7.89 -18.25 -3.33
CA SER A 9 8.42 -16.94 -3.70
C SER A 9 7.99 -15.95 -2.63
N ASN A 10 8.94 -15.38 -1.91
CA ASN A 10 8.68 -14.22 -1.08
C ASN A 10 8.32 -13.06 -2.02
N VAL A 11 7.06 -12.65 -2.02
CA VAL A 11 6.60 -11.46 -2.74
C VAL A 11 6.84 -10.27 -1.82
N VAL A 12 7.49 -9.24 -2.35
CA VAL A 12 7.77 -8.01 -1.62
C VAL A 12 7.09 -6.87 -2.35
N HIS A 13 6.32 -6.08 -1.61
CA HIS A 13 5.70 -4.87 -2.12
C HIS A 13 6.42 -3.65 -1.54
N PHE A 14 6.75 -2.70 -2.39
CA PHE A 14 7.36 -1.46 -1.98
C PHE A 14 6.96 -0.31 -2.90
N ALA A 15 7.05 0.90 -2.37
CA ALA A 15 6.77 2.16 -3.04
C ALA A 15 7.97 3.09 -2.90
N ALA A 16 8.20 3.91 -3.91
CA ALA A 16 9.22 4.96 -3.92
C ALA A 16 8.87 5.98 -5.01
N TRP A 17 9.42 7.17 -4.89
CA TRP A 17 9.34 8.21 -5.92
C TRP A 17 10.74 8.61 -6.38
N ILE A 18 10.83 9.15 -7.58
CA ILE A 18 12.06 9.64 -8.18
C ILE A 18 11.73 10.68 -9.25
N ASN A 19 12.58 11.69 -9.36
CA ASN A 19 12.58 12.63 -10.48
C ASN A 19 14.03 12.92 -10.90
N TYR A 20 14.21 13.92 -11.75
CA TYR A 20 15.54 14.28 -12.26
C TYR A 20 16.50 14.82 -11.18
N TYR A 21 15.97 15.48 -10.16
CA TYR A 21 16.72 16.20 -9.14
C TYR A 21 16.93 15.40 -7.86
N ASP A 22 15.95 14.58 -7.50
CA ASP A 22 15.96 13.86 -6.23
C ASP A 22 15.20 12.53 -6.32
N LYS A 23 15.31 11.72 -5.27
CA LYS A 23 14.63 10.44 -5.12
C LYS A 23 14.30 10.16 -3.66
N ALA A 24 13.37 9.23 -3.44
CA ALA A 24 13.10 8.74 -2.10
C ALA A 24 14.38 8.23 -1.42
N GLU A 25 14.65 8.70 -0.20
CA GLU A 25 15.82 8.30 0.60
C GLU A 25 15.80 6.80 0.92
N SER A 26 14.61 6.26 1.13
CA SER A 26 14.39 4.84 1.43
C SER A 26 13.17 4.29 0.68
N LEU A 27 13.13 2.97 0.53
CA LEU A 27 11.97 2.27 -0.01
C LEU A 27 10.91 2.12 1.08
N THR A 28 9.66 2.49 0.76
CA THR A 28 8.53 2.25 1.63
C THR A 28 8.00 0.84 1.38
N PHE A 29 8.41 -0.12 2.21
CA PHE A 29 7.82 -1.45 2.18
C PHE A 29 6.41 -1.41 2.76
N TYR A 30 5.49 -2.10 2.11
CA TYR A 30 4.10 -2.15 2.55
C TYR A 30 3.53 -3.55 2.41
N ASN A 31 2.51 -3.82 3.20
CA ASN A 31 1.69 -5.01 3.05
C ASN A 31 0.25 -4.68 3.38
N ASP A 32 -0.47 -4.17 2.38
CA ASP A 32 -1.86 -3.70 2.52
C ASP A 32 -2.80 -4.75 3.15
N GLU A 33 -2.55 -6.04 2.89
CA GLU A 33 -3.35 -7.13 3.45
C GLU A 33 -3.18 -7.30 4.97
N TYR A 34 -2.08 -6.81 5.57
CA TYR A 34 -1.71 -7.07 6.97
C TYR A 34 -1.57 -5.79 7.80
N ASP A 35 -1.14 -4.69 7.18
CA ASP A 35 -0.77 -3.45 7.88
C ASP A 35 -1.96 -2.79 8.60
N ASP A 36 -3.18 -2.98 8.09
CA ASP A 36 -4.42 -2.44 8.69
C ASP A 36 -5.32 -3.54 9.29
N VAL A 37 -4.82 -4.77 9.48
CA VAL A 37 -5.62 -5.83 10.11
C VAL A 37 -5.62 -5.63 11.62
N GLU A 38 -6.74 -5.12 12.13
CA GLU A 38 -7.01 -5.22 13.55
C GLU A 38 -7.22 -6.70 13.92
N PRO A 39 -6.52 -7.22 14.94
CA PRO A 39 -6.77 -8.56 15.44
C PRO A 39 -8.26 -8.68 15.79
N THR A 40 -8.92 -9.74 15.29
CA THR A 40 -10.30 -10.03 15.67
C THR A 40 -10.35 -10.08 17.20
N ARG A 41 -11.18 -9.21 17.79
CA ARG A 41 -11.34 -9.20 19.25
C ARG A 41 -11.74 -10.62 19.67
N PRO A 42 -11.06 -11.21 20.67
CA PRO A 42 -11.43 -12.53 21.12
C PRO A 42 -12.89 -12.53 21.55
N ASN A 43 -13.58 -13.66 21.34
CA ASN A 43 -14.94 -13.83 21.82
C ASN A 43 -15.04 -13.36 23.28
N PRO A 44 -16.14 -12.73 23.72
CA PRO A 44 -16.27 -12.32 25.10
C PRO A 44 -16.26 -13.55 26.03
N LYS A 45 -15.70 -13.40 27.24
CA LYS A 45 -15.62 -14.48 28.23
C LYS A 45 -17.01 -15.10 28.43
N PRO A 46 -17.15 -16.44 28.36
CA PRO A 46 -18.40 -17.13 28.64
C PRO A 46 -19.01 -16.67 29.96
N ARG A 47 -20.28 -16.24 29.94
CA ARG A 47 -21.06 -15.96 31.15
C ARG A 47 -21.74 -17.24 31.62
N ARG A 48 -21.81 -17.43 32.95
CA ARG A 48 -22.45 -18.58 33.59
C ARG A 48 -23.97 -18.54 33.37
N ARG A 49 -24.59 -19.70 33.12
CA ARG A 49 -26.04 -19.88 32.89
C ARG A 49 -26.64 -20.89 33.87
N PRO A 50 -26.90 -20.50 35.13
CA PRO A 50 -27.24 -21.44 36.20
C PRO A 50 -28.49 -22.31 35.96
N ALA A 51 -29.42 -21.84 35.12
CA ALA A 51 -30.66 -22.54 34.83
C ALA A 51 -30.53 -23.65 33.76
N ARG A 52 -29.41 -23.71 33.03
CA ARG A 52 -29.25 -24.60 31.85
C ARG A 52 -27.88 -25.25 31.73
N GLU A 53 -26.96 -24.96 32.64
CA GLU A 53 -25.61 -25.54 32.63
C GLU A 53 -25.16 -25.89 34.04
N THR A 54 -24.44 -27.00 34.14
CA THR A 54 -23.74 -27.43 35.34
C THR A 54 -22.44 -26.63 35.52
N SER A 55 -21.88 -26.67 36.73
CA SER A 55 -20.60 -26.00 37.02
C SER A 55 -19.44 -26.55 36.19
N GLU A 56 -19.46 -27.85 35.85
CA GLU A 56 -18.46 -28.52 35.00
C GLU A 56 -18.55 -28.05 33.55
N GLU A 57 -19.76 -28.01 32.97
CA GLU A 57 -19.97 -27.51 31.61
C GLU A 57 -19.56 -26.03 31.45
N PHE A 58 -19.73 -25.23 32.52
CA PHE A 58 -19.21 -23.86 32.56
C PHE A 58 -17.68 -23.84 32.55
N ALA A 59 -17.03 -24.66 33.39
CA ALA A 59 -15.58 -24.74 33.47
C ALA A 59 -14.96 -25.20 32.13
N ASP A 60 -15.57 -26.18 31.48
CA ASP A 60 -15.12 -26.65 30.16
C ASP A 60 -15.25 -25.57 29.07
N ARG A 61 -16.35 -24.80 29.05
CA ARG A 61 -16.49 -23.67 28.13
C ARG A 61 -15.46 -22.57 28.37
N VAL A 62 -15.14 -22.27 29.63
CA VAL A 62 -14.09 -21.31 29.96
C VAL A 62 -12.73 -21.82 29.50
N ARG A 63 -12.43 -23.11 29.70
CA ARG A 63 -11.18 -23.75 29.24
C ARG A 63 -11.05 -23.72 27.71
N VAL A 64 -12.10 -24.06 26.97
CA VAL A 64 -12.12 -23.96 25.50
C VAL A 64 -11.92 -22.52 25.05
N TRP A 65 -12.60 -21.56 25.69
CA TRP A 65 -12.44 -20.15 25.40
C TRP A 65 -11.01 -19.63 25.65
N GLU A 66 -10.36 -20.07 26.75
CA GLU A 66 -8.96 -19.74 27.03
C GLU A 66 -8.01 -20.31 25.98
N ALA A 67 -8.27 -21.53 25.48
CA ALA A 67 -7.50 -22.14 24.41
C ALA A 67 -7.71 -21.44 23.05
N GLU A 68 -8.93 -20.99 22.75
CA GLU A 68 -9.25 -20.26 21.52
C GLU A 68 -8.67 -18.85 21.49
N LYS A 69 -8.54 -18.19 22.66
CA LYS A 69 -7.91 -16.87 22.80
C LYS A 69 -6.46 -16.86 22.30
N ALA A 70 -5.77 -18.01 22.35
CA ALA A 70 -4.37 -18.15 21.95
C ALA A 70 -4.18 -18.40 20.44
N ARG A 71 -5.25 -18.61 19.66
CA ARG A 71 -5.11 -18.80 18.21
C ARG A 71 -4.87 -17.46 17.53
N GLU A 72 -3.78 -17.36 16.79
CA GLU A 72 -3.53 -16.26 15.87
C GLU A 72 -4.63 -16.25 14.79
N PRO A 73 -5.21 -15.07 14.46
CA PRO A 73 -6.21 -14.98 13.42
C PRO A 73 -5.62 -15.42 12.08
N ILE A 74 -6.34 -16.31 11.38
CA ILE A 74 -5.98 -16.74 10.03
C ILE A 74 -6.32 -15.59 9.08
N ILE A 75 -5.31 -14.81 8.69
CA ILE A 75 -5.46 -13.76 7.69
C ILE A 75 -5.51 -14.42 6.31
N THR A 76 -6.68 -14.45 5.68
CA THR A 76 -6.84 -14.90 4.30
C THR A 76 -6.55 -13.76 3.34
N LYS A 77 -5.56 -13.95 2.46
CA LYS A 77 -5.05 -12.97 1.49
C LYS A 77 -6.12 -12.51 0.49
N PRO A 78 -6.62 -11.26 0.54
CA PRO A 78 -7.52 -10.74 -0.46
C PRO A 78 -6.76 -10.22 -1.70
N GLY A 79 -6.13 -11.12 -2.47
CA GLY A 79 -5.59 -10.81 -3.81
C GLY A 79 -4.41 -9.83 -3.86
N ASN A 80 -3.77 -9.73 -5.03
CA ASN A 80 -2.48 -9.04 -5.20
C ASN A 80 -2.59 -7.51 -5.42
N THR A 81 -3.75 -6.88 -5.20
CA THR A 81 -3.97 -5.48 -5.58
C THR A 81 -4.17 -4.61 -4.34
N MET A 82 -3.38 -3.54 -4.24
CA MET A 82 -3.50 -2.55 -3.17
C MET A 82 -4.90 -1.91 -3.17
N ARG A 83 -5.47 -1.71 -1.99
CA ARG A 83 -6.73 -0.99 -1.78
C ARG A 83 -6.48 0.50 -1.96
N GLY A 84 -7.36 1.19 -2.68
CA GLY A 84 -7.23 2.65 -2.87
C GLY A 84 -7.23 3.45 -1.57
N VAL A 85 -7.89 2.95 -0.51
CA VAL A 85 -7.85 3.53 0.83
C VAL A 85 -6.45 3.44 1.44
N TYR A 86 -5.80 2.29 1.33
CA TYR A 86 -4.44 2.08 1.81
C TYR A 86 -3.45 2.96 1.06
N TYR A 87 -3.52 2.96 -0.27
CA TYR A 87 -2.72 3.84 -1.11
C TYR A 87 -2.88 5.31 -0.69
N THR A 88 -4.11 5.79 -0.50
CA THR A 88 -4.36 7.19 -0.10
C THR A 88 -3.77 7.52 1.27
N ASN A 89 -3.95 6.63 2.25
CA ASN A 89 -3.62 6.91 3.65
C ASN A 89 -2.17 6.62 4.03
N LYS A 90 -1.44 5.86 3.21
CA LYS A 90 -0.07 5.40 3.54
C LYS A 90 0.95 5.80 2.49
N ILE A 91 0.62 5.69 1.21
CA ILE A 91 1.58 5.88 0.11
C ILE A 91 1.49 7.29 -0.47
N LEU A 92 0.29 7.75 -0.81
CA LEU A 92 0.06 9.05 -1.43
C LEU A 92 0.47 10.22 -0.52
N LEU A 93 0.44 10.04 0.80
CA LEU A 93 0.95 11.02 1.76
C LEU A 93 2.44 11.31 1.53
N ILE A 94 3.23 10.27 1.28
CA ILE A 94 4.68 10.36 1.03
C ILE A 94 4.93 11.12 -0.27
N TYR A 95 4.14 10.82 -1.30
CA TYR A 95 4.27 11.48 -2.61
C TYR A 95 3.85 12.95 -2.56
N ARG A 96 2.78 13.27 -1.81
CA ARG A 96 2.37 14.65 -1.55
C ARG A 96 3.49 15.44 -0.87
N ASP A 97 4.06 14.89 0.20
CA ASP A 97 5.09 15.58 0.98
C ASP A 97 6.35 15.82 0.13
N ALA A 98 6.72 14.83 -0.70
CA ALA A 98 7.76 15.00 -1.69
C ALA A 98 7.41 16.13 -2.67
N LEU A 99 6.23 16.12 -3.28
CA LEU A 99 5.83 17.14 -4.25
C LEU A 99 5.88 18.56 -3.65
N TYR A 100 5.38 18.75 -2.43
CA TYR A 100 5.44 20.04 -1.73
C TYR A 100 6.87 20.48 -1.41
N ASP A 101 7.77 19.54 -1.04
CA ASP A 101 9.17 19.88 -0.85
C ASP A 101 9.83 20.35 -2.15
N HIS A 102 9.53 19.70 -3.27
CA HIS A 102 10.08 20.04 -4.60
C HIS A 102 9.52 21.37 -5.12
N GLU A 103 8.25 21.66 -4.87
CA GLU A 103 7.65 22.96 -5.16
C GLU A 103 8.36 24.06 -4.37
N ARG A 104 8.55 23.86 -3.06
CA ARG A 104 9.26 24.82 -2.19
C ARG A 104 10.70 25.04 -2.61
N ARG A 105 11.41 23.99 -3.02
CA ARG A 105 12.82 24.02 -3.44
C ARG A 105 13.00 24.27 -4.93
N SER A 106 11.92 24.57 -5.65
CA SER A 106 11.92 24.70 -7.10
C SER A 106 12.98 25.67 -7.62
N ASP A 107 13.13 26.83 -6.96
CA ASP A 107 14.11 27.85 -7.36
C ASP A 107 15.55 27.38 -7.25
N GLU A 108 15.85 26.61 -6.20
CA GLU A 108 17.16 26.02 -5.95
C GLU A 108 17.45 24.90 -6.94
N LEU A 109 16.54 23.92 -7.04
CA LEU A 109 16.71 22.74 -7.90
C LEU A 109 16.82 23.12 -9.38
N ARG A 110 16.13 24.19 -9.78
CA ARG A 110 15.98 24.60 -11.19
C ARG A 110 16.59 25.98 -11.45
N ALA A 111 17.61 26.37 -10.67
CA ALA A 111 18.30 27.65 -10.81
C ALA A 111 18.89 27.87 -12.22
N HIS A 112 19.20 26.79 -12.93
CA HIS A 112 19.73 26.81 -14.30
C HIS A 112 18.64 26.98 -15.39
N ILE A 113 17.36 26.94 -15.03
CA ILE A 113 16.21 27.11 -15.95
C ILE A 113 15.58 28.48 -15.70
N HIS A 114 15.35 29.24 -16.76
CA HIS A 114 14.68 30.54 -16.66
C HIS A 114 13.29 30.36 -16.00
N PRO A 115 12.87 31.24 -15.06
CA PRO A 115 11.61 31.06 -14.33
C PRO A 115 10.38 30.83 -15.22
N ASP A 116 10.29 31.55 -16.35
CA ASP A 116 9.17 31.42 -17.30
C ASP A 116 9.18 30.09 -18.09
N GLU A 117 10.28 29.33 -18.05
CA GLU A 117 10.42 28.03 -18.71
C GLU A 117 10.27 26.85 -17.74
N ARG A 118 9.99 27.13 -16.46
CA ARG A 118 9.83 26.09 -15.44
C ARG A 118 8.43 25.49 -15.52
N TYR A 119 8.35 24.26 -16.04
CA TYR A 119 7.12 23.47 -16.03
C TYR A 119 6.63 23.12 -14.62
N ASN A 120 5.35 22.83 -14.46
CA ASN A 120 4.77 22.35 -13.21
C ASN A 120 5.33 20.96 -12.84
N TRP A 121 5.29 20.64 -11.54
CA TRP A 121 5.57 19.30 -11.05
C TRP A 121 4.34 18.43 -11.23
N TYR A 122 4.52 17.23 -11.77
CA TYR A 122 3.43 16.27 -11.98
C TYR A 122 3.75 14.93 -11.32
N LEU A 123 2.73 14.32 -10.72
CA LEU A 123 2.77 12.92 -10.32
C LEU A 123 2.45 12.04 -11.53
N VAL A 124 3.39 11.14 -11.86
CA VAL A 124 3.21 10.14 -12.94
C VAL A 124 3.09 8.77 -12.30
N GLU A 125 1.97 8.10 -12.55
CA GLU A 125 1.65 6.77 -12.04
C GLU A 125 1.07 5.91 -13.16
N ASP A 126 1.05 4.59 -13.00
CA ASP A 126 0.34 3.72 -13.93
C ASP A 126 -1.19 3.82 -13.76
N ASN A 127 -1.93 3.03 -14.53
CA ASN A 127 -3.40 3.02 -14.51
C ASN A 127 -4.01 2.02 -13.51
N ASP A 128 -3.31 1.68 -12.43
CA ASP A 128 -3.87 0.81 -11.39
C ASP A 128 -5.18 1.40 -10.82
N PRO A 129 -6.26 0.60 -10.68
CA PRO A 129 -7.54 1.07 -10.16
C PRO A 129 -7.45 1.71 -8.76
N SER A 130 -6.48 1.30 -7.94
CA SER A 130 -6.25 1.82 -6.59
C SER A 130 -5.80 3.28 -6.57
N TYR A 131 -5.30 3.82 -7.69
CA TYR A 131 -4.85 5.21 -7.80
C TYR A 131 -5.95 6.20 -8.14
N GLY A 132 -7.19 5.73 -8.30
CA GLY A 132 -8.36 6.57 -8.60
C GLY A 132 -8.49 6.98 -10.06
N THR A 133 -7.76 6.35 -10.97
CA THR A 133 -7.74 6.67 -12.41
C THR A 133 -9.08 6.40 -13.12
N ARG A 134 -9.87 5.45 -12.61
CA ARG A 134 -11.16 5.05 -13.20
C ARG A 134 -12.38 5.77 -12.63
N ASN A 135 -12.28 6.28 -11.39
CA ASN A 135 -13.40 6.90 -10.68
C ASN A 135 -12.95 8.20 -10.01
N ARG A 136 -13.42 9.34 -10.51
CA ARG A 136 -13.08 10.67 -10.00
C ARG A 136 -13.64 10.95 -8.61
N ASP A 137 -14.66 10.22 -8.20
CA ASP A 137 -15.25 10.31 -6.86
C ASP A 137 -14.60 9.32 -5.86
N SER A 138 -13.58 8.58 -6.31
CA SER A 138 -12.82 7.69 -5.41
C SER A 138 -12.00 8.50 -4.41
N MET A 139 -11.76 7.92 -3.23
CA MET A 139 -10.92 8.51 -2.19
C MET A 139 -9.56 9.02 -2.71
N PRO A 140 -8.75 8.25 -3.48
CA PRO A 140 -7.48 8.75 -4.02
C PRO A 140 -7.65 9.91 -5.00
N ALA A 141 -8.67 9.88 -5.88
CA ALA A 141 -8.92 10.97 -6.83
C ALA A 141 -9.32 12.27 -6.11
N LEU A 142 -10.25 12.18 -5.15
CA LEU A 142 -10.66 13.31 -4.31
C LEU A 142 -9.51 13.83 -3.46
N TYR A 143 -8.65 12.95 -2.94
CA TYR A 143 -7.47 13.34 -2.20
C TYR A 143 -6.51 14.16 -3.07
N LYS A 144 -6.16 13.66 -4.26
CA LYS A 144 -5.30 14.37 -5.21
C LYS A 144 -5.86 15.75 -5.55
N GLN A 145 -7.17 15.82 -5.85
CA GLN A 145 -7.86 17.08 -6.13
C GLN A 145 -7.78 18.07 -4.95
N ARG A 146 -8.06 17.61 -3.72
CA ARG A 146 -8.05 18.46 -2.52
C ARG A 146 -6.66 18.95 -2.13
N ASN A 147 -5.61 18.23 -2.52
CA ASN A 147 -4.22 18.57 -2.21
C ASN A 147 -3.49 19.19 -3.41
N SER A 148 -4.20 19.57 -4.47
CA SER A 148 -3.63 20.15 -5.70
C SER A 148 -2.54 19.29 -6.35
N ILE A 149 -2.66 17.97 -6.26
CA ILE A 149 -1.71 17.04 -6.87
C ILE A 149 -2.11 16.84 -8.34
N GLU A 150 -1.39 17.49 -9.25
CA GLU A 150 -1.56 17.29 -10.68
C GLU A 150 -0.96 15.94 -11.11
N THR A 151 -1.70 15.21 -11.95
CA THR A 151 -1.27 13.91 -12.50
C THR A 151 -1.22 13.95 -14.01
N VAL A 152 -0.26 13.22 -14.59
CA VAL A 152 -0.22 13.02 -16.05
C VAL A 152 -1.19 11.91 -16.42
N ASN A 153 -2.01 12.16 -17.43
CA ASN A 153 -2.88 11.13 -17.99
C ASN A 153 -2.02 10.11 -18.76
N GLN A 154 -1.89 8.90 -18.21
CA GLN A 154 -1.22 7.80 -18.88
C GLN A 154 -2.24 7.01 -19.71
N PRO A 155 -1.96 6.72 -21.00
CA PRO A 155 -2.84 5.86 -21.78
C PRO A 155 -2.84 4.43 -21.25
N ALA A 156 -4.00 3.76 -21.34
CA ALA A 156 -4.12 2.38 -20.91
C ALA A 156 -3.20 1.46 -21.73
N ASN A 157 -2.67 0.41 -21.10
CA ASN A 157 -1.81 -0.59 -21.74
C ASN A 157 -0.59 -0.02 -22.48
N SER A 158 -0.04 1.10 -22.01
CA SER A 158 1.13 1.76 -22.62
C SER A 158 2.31 1.81 -21.64
N PRO A 159 2.85 0.66 -21.21
CA PRO A 159 3.96 0.60 -20.26
C PRO A 159 5.23 1.29 -20.81
N ASP A 160 5.40 1.30 -22.12
CA ASP A 160 6.50 1.96 -22.83
C ASP A 160 6.50 3.49 -22.69
N LEU A 161 5.35 4.09 -22.39
CA LEU A 161 5.22 5.55 -22.17
C LEU A 161 5.40 5.95 -20.71
N ASN A 162 5.58 4.98 -19.80
CA ASN A 162 5.82 5.22 -18.39
C ASN A 162 7.27 4.90 -18.02
N LEU A 163 8.01 5.93 -17.59
CA LEU A 163 9.40 5.81 -17.15
C LEU A 163 9.60 4.78 -16.03
N ILE A 164 8.56 4.47 -15.25
CA ILE A 164 8.62 3.48 -14.18
C ILE A 164 9.05 2.10 -14.69
N GLU A 165 8.70 1.73 -15.92
CA GLU A 165 9.06 0.42 -16.50
C GLU A 165 10.57 0.30 -16.77
N ALA A 166 11.20 1.40 -17.18
CA ALA A 166 12.66 1.46 -17.33
C ALA A 166 13.34 1.27 -15.97
N ILE A 167 12.81 1.89 -14.91
CA ILE A 167 13.31 1.73 -13.54
C ILE A 167 13.12 0.28 -13.07
N TRP A 168 11.95 -0.33 -13.33
CA TRP A 168 11.72 -1.72 -13.02
C TRP A 168 12.69 -2.66 -13.72
N ASN A 169 13.03 -2.39 -14.99
CA ASN A 169 14.02 -3.20 -15.72
C ASN A 169 15.40 -3.12 -15.07
N ILE A 170 15.85 -1.93 -14.66
CA ILE A 170 17.12 -1.75 -13.94
C ILE A 170 17.09 -2.51 -12.60
N ILE A 171 15.99 -2.43 -11.85
CA ILE A 171 15.86 -3.15 -10.58
C ILE A 171 15.89 -4.67 -10.82
N LYS A 172 15.14 -5.17 -11.81
CA LYS A 172 15.11 -6.60 -12.15
C LYS A 172 16.47 -7.10 -12.58
N GLU A 173 17.22 -6.33 -13.36
CA GLU A 173 18.58 -6.67 -13.78
C GLU A 173 19.52 -6.77 -12.56
N ARG A 174 19.48 -5.79 -11.66
CA ARG A 174 20.35 -5.75 -10.48
C ARG A 174 20.00 -6.78 -9.40
N THR A 175 18.75 -7.22 -9.36
CA THR A 175 18.25 -8.20 -8.37
C THR A 175 18.29 -9.64 -8.89
N ARG A 176 18.41 -9.83 -10.21
CA ARG A 176 18.71 -11.14 -10.81
C ARG A 176 20.11 -11.57 -10.39
N ARG A 177 20.16 -12.58 -9.52
CA ARG A 177 21.35 -13.38 -9.24
C ARG A 177 21.45 -14.51 -10.25
#